data_AF-A0A4P1QWZ1-F1
#
_entry.id   AF-A0A4P1QWZ1-F1
#
_cell.length_a   1.000
_cell.length_b   1.000
_cell.length_c   1.000
_cell.angle_alpha   90.00
_cell.angle_beta   90.00
_cell.angle_gamma   90.00
#
_symmetry.space_group_name_H-M   'P 1'
#
loop_
_entity.id
_entity.type
_entity.pdbx_description
1 polymer ?
#
loop_
_entity_poly.entity_id
_entity_poly.type
_entity_poly.pdbx_seq_one_letter_code
_entity_poly.pdbx_strand_id
1 'polypeptide(L)'
;MDSTNGSQTLEAQAEAFFDSAPPLQNTHQITQKLDQFIQHKSSPSTNGDARRIVCVTSGGTTAPLEQRCVRYVDNFSSGHRGATSTEYFLKAGYAVIFLYRRGSFQPFCRSLPDDPLVECFEPTDELNIQGFSFCFLLSLHH
;
A
#
# COMPACT_ATOMS: atom_id res chain seq x y z
N MET A 1 -5.89 -3.17 -43.16
CA MET A 1 -6.02 -3.71 -41.80
C MET A 1 -5.08 -2.89 -40.94
N ASP A 2 -5.63 -1.86 -40.32
CA ASP A 2 -4.91 -0.76 -39.68
C ASP A 2 -4.96 -0.97 -38.16
N SER A 3 -4.06 -1.83 -37.66
CA SER A 3 -3.98 -2.16 -36.22
C SER A 3 -2.97 -1.27 -35.48
N THR A 4 -2.19 -0.46 -36.21
CA THR A 4 -1.05 0.31 -35.68
C THR A 4 -1.47 1.72 -35.23
N ASN A 5 -2.45 2.34 -35.90
CA ASN A 5 -2.96 3.67 -35.54
C ASN A 5 -3.71 3.69 -34.18
N GLY A 6 -4.34 2.57 -33.80
CA GLY A 6 -5.07 2.48 -32.52
C GLY A 6 -4.16 2.43 -31.29
N SER A 7 -3.00 1.79 -31.40
CA SER A 7 -2.04 1.65 -30.28
C SER A 7 -1.37 2.98 -29.94
N GLN A 8 -0.93 3.74 -30.96
CA GLN A 8 -0.31 5.05 -30.78
C GLN A 8 -1.28 6.07 -30.17
N THR A 9 -2.59 5.93 -30.45
CA THR A 9 -3.61 6.81 -29.90
C THR A 9 -3.87 6.55 -28.41
N LEU A 10 -3.79 5.29 -27.96
CA LEU A 10 -3.99 4.92 -26.55
C LEU A 10 -2.80 5.34 -25.67
N GLU A 11 -1.57 5.18 -26.16
CA GLU A 11 -0.35 5.61 -25.46
C GLU A 11 -0.36 7.13 -25.23
N ALA A 12 -0.69 7.90 -26.28
CA ALA A 12 -0.81 9.36 -26.19
C ALA A 12 -1.91 9.80 -25.20
N GLN A 13 -3.04 9.08 -25.14
CA GLN A 13 -4.10 9.36 -24.18
C GLN A 13 -3.67 9.03 -22.74
N ALA A 14 -2.91 7.95 -22.53
CA ALA A 14 -2.38 7.60 -21.23
C ALA A 14 -1.37 8.64 -20.74
N GLU A 15 -0.46 9.09 -21.62
CA GLU A 15 0.52 10.13 -21.30
C GLU A 15 -0.17 11.44 -20.91
N ALA A 16 -1.15 11.89 -21.71
CA ALA A 16 -1.96 13.06 -21.39
C ALA A 16 -2.72 12.93 -20.06
N PHE A 17 -3.18 11.73 -19.71
CA PHE A 17 -3.81 11.45 -18.42
C PHE A 17 -2.80 11.62 -17.26
N PHE A 18 -1.60 11.06 -17.38
CA PHE A 18 -0.57 11.18 -16.33
C PHE A 18 -0.04 12.61 -16.20
N ASP A 19 0.13 13.33 -17.30
CA ASP A 19 0.58 14.73 -17.30
C ASP A 19 -0.44 15.69 -16.66
N SER A 20 -1.74 15.37 -16.77
CA SER A 20 -2.82 16.17 -16.18
C SER A 20 -3.18 15.76 -14.76
N ALA A 21 -2.70 14.60 -14.30
CA ALA A 21 -2.96 14.13 -12.94
C ALA A 21 -2.17 14.97 -11.92
N PRO A 22 -2.76 15.32 -10.77
CA PRO A 22 -2.03 16.01 -9.71
C PRO A 22 -0.86 15.13 -9.25
N PRO A 23 0.33 15.72 -9.01
CA PRO A 23 1.49 14.96 -8.59
C PRO A 23 1.22 14.29 -7.25
N LEU A 24 1.66 13.04 -7.12
CA LEU A 24 1.57 12.32 -5.85
C LEU A 24 2.46 13.03 -4.82
N GLN A 25 1.87 13.35 -3.67
CA GLN A 25 2.63 13.90 -2.56
C GLN A 25 3.68 12.89 -2.09
N ASN A 26 4.84 13.38 -1.67
CA ASN A 26 5.92 12.56 -1.12
C ASN A 26 6.47 11.48 -2.08
N THR A 27 6.30 11.65 -3.40
CA THR A 27 6.77 10.71 -4.44
C THR A 27 8.22 10.25 -4.18
N HIS A 28 9.14 11.18 -3.93
CA HIS A 28 10.54 10.84 -3.67
C HIS A 28 10.73 9.89 -2.48
N GLN A 29 10.03 10.14 -1.37
CA GLN A 29 10.12 9.29 -0.18
C GLN A 29 9.52 7.90 -0.42
N ILE A 30 8.42 7.83 -1.18
CA ILE A 30 7.77 6.57 -1.55
C ILE A 30 8.70 5.74 -2.43
N THR A 31 9.26 6.33 -3.49
CA THR A 31 10.19 5.67 -4.40
C THR A 31 11.42 5.18 -3.64
N GLN A 32 12.03 6.03 -2.80
CA GLN A 32 13.20 5.63 -2.01
C GLN A 32 12.91 4.45 -1.08
N LYS A 33 11.77 4.46 -0.38
CA LYS A 33 11.38 3.35 0.52
C LYS A 33 11.08 2.06 -0.26
N LEU A 34 10.50 2.19 -1.45
CA LEU A 34 10.23 1.06 -2.34
C LEU A 34 11.53 0.44 -2.85
N ASP A 35 12.47 1.26 -3.32
CA ASP A 35 13.78 0.80 -3.80
C ASP A 35 14.57 0.09 -2.71
N GLN A 36 14.59 0.67 -1.50
CA GLN A 36 15.21 0.06 -0.33
C GLN A 36 14.56 -1.30 0.01
N PHE A 37 13.24 -1.39 -0.05
CA PHE A 37 12.53 -2.65 0.20
C PHE A 37 12.86 -3.71 -0.85
N ILE A 38 12.82 -3.36 -2.14
CA ILE A 38 13.10 -4.27 -3.25
C ILE A 38 14.55 -4.75 -3.16
N GLN A 39 15.51 -3.85 -2.96
CA GLN A 39 16.93 -4.20 -2.85
C GLN A 39 17.19 -5.14 -1.66
N HIS A 40 16.59 -4.84 -0.51
CA HIS A 40 16.73 -5.67 0.69
C HIS A 40 16.10 -7.06 0.54
N LYS A 41 14.96 -7.18 -0.15
CA LYS A 41 14.26 -8.47 -0.33
C LYS A 41 14.73 -9.28 -1.54
N SER A 42 15.42 -8.65 -2.49
CA SER A 42 16.02 -9.33 -3.65
C SER A 42 17.39 -9.96 -3.33
N SER A 43 18.00 -9.57 -2.21
CA SER A 43 19.26 -10.18 -1.76
C SER A 43 19.04 -11.68 -1.47
N PRO A 44 19.92 -12.58 -1.97
CA PRO A 44 19.74 -14.02 -1.81
C PRO A 44 19.69 -14.37 -0.32
N SER A 45 18.68 -15.15 0.06
CA SER A 45 18.58 -15.66 1.42
C SER A 45 19.68 -16.69 1.68
N THR A 46 19.85 -17.10 2.93
CA THR A 46 20.80 -18.14 3.36
C THR A 46 20.70 -19.45 2.56
N ASN A 47 19.57 -19.69 1.89
CA ASN A 47 19.30 -20.86 1.05
C ASN A 47 19.51 -20.61 -0.46
N GLY A 48 20.09 -19.48 -0.86
CA GLY A 48 20.44 -19.16 -2.25
C GLY A 48 19.32 -18.56 -3.10
N ASP A 49 18.06 -18.71 -2.71
CA ASP A 49 16.92 -18.16 -3.47
C ASP A 49 16.56 -16.74 -3.04
N ALA A 50 16.31 -15.88 -4.03
CA ALA A 50 15.73 -14.56 -3.85
C ALA A 50 14.25 -14.67 -3.46
N ARG A 51 13.81 -13.87 -2.49
CA ARG A 51 12.42 -13.88 -2.05
C ARG A 51 11.54 -13.26 -3.15
N ARG A 52 10.46 -13.95 -3.52
CA ARG A 52 9.47 -13.42 -4.47
C ARG A 52 8.75 -12.22 -3.88
N ILE A 53 8.56 -11.17 -4.68
CA ILE A 53 7.85 -9.95 -4.28
C ILE A 53 6.47 -9.94 -4.95
N VAL A 54 5.44 -9.56 -4.19
CA VAL A 54 4.07 -9.35 -4.70
C VAL A 54 3.56 -7.98 -4.27
N CYS A 55 2.88 -7.28 -5.17
CA CYS A 55 2.16 -6.05 -4.87
C CYS A 55 0.66 -6.37 -4.74
N VAL A 56 0.09 -6.04 -3.59
CA VAL A 56 -1.34 -6.18 -3.30
C VAL A 56 -1.93 -4.79 -3.18
N THR A 57 -2.93 -4.49 -4.00
CA THR A 57 -3.75 -3.27 -3.89
C THR A 57 -5.04 -3.58 -3.13
N SER A 58 -5.43 -2.73 -2.19
CA SER A 58 -6.55 -2.99 -1.28
C SER A 58 -7.37 -1.74 -0.96
N GLY A 59 -8.67 -1.94 -0.73
CA GLY A 59 -9.61 -0.87 -0.45
C GLY A 59 -10.16 -0.18 -1.72
N GLY A 60 -10.98 0.83 -1.50
CA GLY A 60 -11.63 1.60 -2.56
C GLY A 60 -10.80 2.76 -3.10
N THR A 61 -11.20 3.31 -4.23
CA THR A 61 -10.67 4.58 -4.76
C THR A 61 -11.77 5.62 -4.81
N THR A 62 -11.41 6.87 -4.59
CA THR A 62 -12.34 8.01 -4.65
C THR A 62 -11.99 8.92 -5.82
N ALA A 63 -13.00 9.31 -6.60
CA ALA A 63 -12.86 10.31 -7.65
C ALA A 63 -13.56 11.61 -7.23
N PRO A 64 -12.83 12.73 -7.10
CA PRO A 64 -13.43 14.02 -6.78
C PRO A 64 -14.26 14.55 -7.95
N LEU A 65 -15.40 15.18 -7.66
CA LEU A 65 -16.25 15.80 -8.69
C LEU A 65 -15.96 17.30 -8.90
N GLU A 66 -15.25 17.93 -7.96
CA GLU A 66 -15.02 19.37 -7.88
C GLU A 66 -13.60 19.64 -7.36
N GLN A 67 -12.96 20.77 -7.72
CA GLN A 67 -11.59 21.11 -7.28
C GLN A 67 -11.47 21.24 -5.75
N ARG A 68 -12.46 21.85 -5.10
CA ARG A 68 -12.59 21.88 -3.64
C ARG A 68 -13.55 20.77 -3.24
N CYS A 69 -13.02 19.56 -3.19
CA CYS A 69 -13.82 18.35 -3.14
C CYS A 69 -14.59 18.24 -1.81
N VAL A 70 -15.91 18.45 -1.88
CA VAL A 70 -16.87 18.09 -0.81
C VAL A 70 -17.77 16.90 -1.21
N ARG A 71 -17.70 16.49 -2.49
CA ARG A 71 -18.44 15.35 -3.06
C ARG A 71 -17.50 14.48 -3.88
N TYR A 72 -17.62 13.18 -3.70
CA TYR A 72 -16.78 12.19 -4.33
C TYR A 72 -17.60 10.97 -4.75
N VAL A 73 -17.19 10.35 -5.84
CA VAL A 73 -17.61 9.00 -6.20
C VAL A 73 -16.65 8.04 -5.52
N ASP A 74 -17.18 7.07 -4.77
CA ASP A 74 -16.38 6.08 -4.05
C ASP A 74 -16.63 4.69 -4.62
N ASN A 75 -15.55 4.03 -5.06
CA ASN A 75 -15.57 2.61 -5.37
C ASN A 75 -15.43 1.83 -4.06
N PHE A 76 -16.56 1.53 -3.42
CA PHE A 76 -16.56 0.93 -2.10
C PHE A 76 -15.85 -0.43 -2.06
N SER A 77 -14.87 -0.54 -1.16
CA SER A 77 -14.22 -1.78 -0.80
C SER A 77 -13.63 -1.64 0.60
N SER A 78 -14.02 -2.54 1.49
CA SER A 78 -13.51 -2.57 2.86
C SER A 78 -12.03 -2.99 2.93
N GLY A 79 -11.48 -3.60 1.88
CA GLY A 79 -10.11 -4.10 1.86
C GLY A 79 -9.90 -5.47 2.51
N HIS A 80 -10.97 -6.13 2.99
CA HIS A 80 -10.91 -7.45 3.65
C HIS A 80 -10.15 -8.50 2.83
N ARG A 81 -10.41 -8.56 1.51
CA ARG A 81 -9.75 -9.51 0.61
C ARG A 81 -8.27 -9.20 0.47
N GLY A 82 -7.89 -7.94 0.29
CA GLY A 82 -6.49 -7.54 0.17
C GLY A 82 -5.70 -7.84 1.45
N ALA A 83 -6.27 -7.52 2.61
CA ALA A 83 -5.67 -7.83 3.90
C ALA A 83 -5.46 -9.34 4.08
N THR A 84 -6.51 -10.13 3.85
CA THR A 84 -6.45 -11.59 3.95
C THR A 84 -5.43 -12.20 2.98
N SER A 85 -5.44 -11.77 1.71
CA SER A 85 -4.49 -12.26 0.71
C SER A 85 -3.05 -11.97 1.09
N THR A 86 -2.77 -10.79 1.66
CA THR A 86 -1.43 -10.45 2.15
C THR A 86 -0.96 -11.39 3.25
N GLU A 87 -1.83 -11.77 4.19
CA GLU A 87 -1.49 -12.75 5.23
C GLU A 87 -1.12 -14.12 4.62
N TYR A 88 -1.87 -14.56 3.60
CA TYR A 88 -1.55 -15.79 2.86
C TYR A 88 -0.21 -15.70 2.11
N PHE A 89 0.08 -14.58 1.44
CA PHE A 89 1.36 -14.39 0.75
C PHE A 89 2.55 -14.37 1.71
N LEU A 90 2.42 -13.70 2.85
CA LEU A 90 3.45 -13.70 3.89
C LEU A 90 3.68 -15.12 4.43
N LYS A 91 2.60 -15.88 4.68
CA LYS A 91 2.70 -17.29 5.09
C LYS A 91 3.37 -18.18 4.03
N ALA A 92 3.17 -17.87 2.75
CA ALA A 92 3.81 -18.55 1.63
C ALA A 92 5.26 -18.08 1.37
N GLY A 93 5.82 -17.21 2.20
CA GLY A 93 7.21 -16.76 2.14
C GLY A 93 7.47 -15.61 1.18
N TYR A 94 6.44 -14.92 0.68
CA TYR A 94 6.61 -13.74 -0.18
C TYR A 94 6.99 -12.50 0.63
N ALA A 95 7.68 -11.57 -0.03
CA ALA A 95 7.74 -10.18 0.39
C ALA A 95 6.54 -9.44 -0.22
N VAL A 96 5.77 -8.72 0.60
CA VAL A 96 4.54 -8.08 0.13
C VAL A 96 4.67 -6.56 0.21
N ILE A 97 4.35 -5.88 -0.90
CA ILE A 97 4.06 -4.45 -0.94
C ILE A 97 2.55 -4.31 -0.84
N PHE A 98 2.06 -3.68 0.22
CA PHE A 98 0.62 -3.52 0.46
C PHE A 98 0.21 -2.06 0.25
N LEU A 99 -0.36 -1.75 -0.92
CA LEU A 99 -0.90 -0.43 -1.24
C LEU A 99 -2.39 -0.42 -0.88
N TYR A 100 -2.81 0.43 0.05
CA TYR A 100 -4.17 0.38 0.57
C TYR A 100 -4.80 1.75 0.78
N ARG A 101 -6.13 1.80 0.73
CA ARG A 101 -6.91 2.99 1.12
C ARG A 101 -6.87 3.16 2.65
N ARG A 102 -6.54 4.35 3.13
CA ARG A 102 -6.64 4.68 4.57
C ARG A 102 -8.04 4.36 5.11
N GLY A 103 -8.11 3.75 6.29
CA GLY A 103 -9.37 3.29 6.91
C GLY A 103 -9.90 1.96 6.36
N SER A 104 -9.21 1.32 5.42
CA SER A 104 -9.53 -0.07 5.03
C SER A 104 -8.80 -1.09 5.91
N PHE A 105 -9.29 -2.34 5.89
CA PHE A 105 -8.68 -3.43 6.66
C PHE A 105 -7.21 -3.64 6.28
N GLN A 106 -6.38 -3.81 7.32
CA GLN A 106 -4.96 -4.10 7.21
C GLN A 106 -4.66 -5.54 7.66
N PRO A 107 -3.64 -6.20 7.10
CA PRO A 107 -3.22 -7.55 7.50
C PRO A 107 -2.95 -7.61 9.01
N PHE A 108 -3.42 -8.66 9.69
CA PHE A 108 -3.26 -8.88 11.13
C PHE A 108 -3.92 -7.86 12.08
N CYS A 109 -4.47 -6.76 11.57
CA CYS A 109 -5.13 -5.72 12.39
C CYS A 109 -6.63 -5.96 12.58
N ARG A 110 -7.14 -7.17 12.29
CA ARG A 110 -8.59 -7.46 12.28
C ARG A 110 -9.26 -7.33 13.65
N SER A 111 -8.48 -7.45 14.72
CA SER A 111 -8.92 -7.33 16.11
C SER A 111 -8.43 -6.06 16.78
N LEU A 112 -7.68 -5.22 16.06
CA LEU A 112 -7.22 -3.95 16.61
C LEU A 112 -8.34 -2.93 16.45
N PRO A 113 -8.64 -2.17 17.51
CA PRO A 113 -9.60 -1.08 17.46
C PRO A 113 -9.08 0.03 16.52
N ASP A 114 -9.99 0.90 16.06
CA ASP A 114 -9.64 2.01 15.17
C ASP A 114 -8.59 2.96 15.78
N ASP A 115 -8.47 2.96 17.12
CA ASP A 115 -7.40 3.62 17.88
C ASP A 115 -6.60 2.61 18.74
N PRO A 116 -5.64 1.89 18.13
CA PRO A 116 -4.86 0.86 18.84
C PRO A 116 -3.91 1.45 19.89
N LEU A 117 -3.61 2.75 19.83
CA LEU A 117 -2.72 3.40 20.79
C LEU A 117 -3.38 3.59 22.16
N VAL A 118 -4.69 3.87 22.18
CA VAL A 118 -5.44 4.13 23.43
C VAL A 118 -5.94 2.85 24.07
N GLU A 119 -6.29 1.83 23.27
CA GLU A 119 -6.90 0.60 23.79
C GLU A 119 -5.93 -0.57 23.95
N CYS A 120 -4.80 -0.62 23.23
CA CYS A 120 -3.87 -1.76 23.31
C CYS A 120 -2.58 -1.47 24.10
N PHE A 121 -2.36 -0.22 24.53
CA PHE A 121 -1.22 0.14 25.36
C PHE A 121 -1.72 0.65 26.71
N GLU A 122 -1.64 -0.20 27.74
CA GLU A 122 -1.67 0.29 29.11
C GLU A 122 -0.29 0.84 29.47
N PRO A 123 -0.18 2.08 29.97
CA PRO A 123 1.08 2.58 30.49
C PRO A 123 1.42 1.82 31.77
N THR A 124 2.36 0.88 31.70
CA THR A 124 3.00 0.32 32.88
C THR A 124 4.10 1.26 33.35
N ASP A 125 4.10 1.63 34.64
CA ASP A 125 5.05 2.56 35.28
C ASP A 125 6.51 2.08 35.31
N GLU A 126 6.84 0.95 34.66
CA GLU A 126 8.21 0.47 34.51
C GLU A 126 8.70 0.71 33.07
N LEU A 127 9.70 1.58 32.95
CA LEU A 127 10.41 1.98 31.73
C LEU A 127 11.15 0.79 31.06
N ASN A 128 10.41 -0.18 30.54
CA ASN A 128 10.92 -1.20 29.62
C ASN A 128 9.83 -1.53 28.60
N ILE A 129 9.67 -0.64 27.61
CA ILE A 129 8.86 -0.93 26.42
C ILE A 129 9.63 -1.98 25.61
N GLN A 130 9.33 -3.26 25.86
CA GLN A 130 9.71 -4.35 24.96
C GLN A 130 8.69 -4.38 23.83
N GLY A 131 8.79 -3.40 22.92
CA GLY A 131 7.95 -3.32 21.75
C GLY A 131 8.24 -4.51 20.84
N PHE A 132 7.28 -5.44 20.75
CA PHE A 132 7.24 -6.37 19.62
C PHE A 132 7.29 -5.53 18.35
N SER A 133 8.37 -5.68 17.57
CA SER A 133 8.58 -5.00 16.30
C SER A 133 7.51 -5.47 15.31
N PHE A 134 6.35 -4.84 15.38
CA PHE A 134 5.22 -5.09 14.52
C PHE A 134 5.46 -4.30 13.24
N CYS A 135 5.71 -5.04 12.16
CA CYS A 135 5.55 -4.70 10.76
C CYS A 135 5.78 -3.22 10.39
N PHE A 136 6.89 -2.93 9.71
CA PHE A 136 7.07 -1.69 8.94
C PHE A 136 5.89 -1.52 7.97
N LEU A 137 4.87 -0.78 8.38
CA LEU A 137 3.80 -0.29 7.53
C LEU A 137 4.13 1.16 7.23
N LEU A 138 4.38 1.49 5.96
CA LEU A 138 4.42 2.89 5.54
C LEU A 138 3.04 3.49 5.81
N SER A 139 2.91 4.19 6.92
CA SER A 139 1.84 5.17 7.12
C SER A 139 2.39 6.51 6.63
N LEU A 140 1.91 6.98 5.46
CA LEU A 140 2.20 8.32 4.98
C LEU A 140 1.36 9.30 5.80
N HIS A 141 2.04 10.13 6.58
CA HIS A 141 1.43 11.27 7.26
C HIS A 141 1.23 12.42 6.28
N HIS A 142 0.01 12.97 6.37
CA HIS A 142 -0.58 14.24 5.91
C HIS A 142 0.09 15.10 4.82
#